data_AF-A0A7J6RVY1-F1
#
_entry.id   AF-A0A7J6RVY1-F1
#
_cell.length_a   1.000
_cell.length_b   1.000
_cell.length_c   1.000
_cell.angle_alpha   90.00
_cell.angle_beta   90.00
_cell.angle_gamma   90.00
#
_symmetry.space_group_name_H-M   'P 1'
#
loop_
_entity.id
_entity.type
_entity.pdbx_description
1 polymer ?
#
loop_
_entity_poly.entity_id
_entity_poly.type
_entity_poly.pdbx_seq_one_letter_code
_entity_poly.pdbx_strand_id
1 'polypeptide(L)'
;VKCFDIGHEREIITRLSTKYEQFRKKGIKTGILSAFASDNLKSYIYIEGKSVNHIKRFVTGIRQINANSVKVVPASEMLGVFRSAQEAAKGRFVPLMMGEWVRIKRHPVYSNDLAQVVESFDMDVEVKIRPRINYDEDPREAHSALFGRRTTKKPRPHASFFDPIESENRGGQGAVERVRYRTATNPNEIFDQYRNERYKDGYLYRRFKRNALLTGDDVQPSITEISEFLGSAAAGGEGQALLAAAAASMVVTGVNGRSETSSDLSCPKTFD
;
A
#
# COMPACT_ATOMS: atom_id res chain seq x y z
N VAL A 1 -19.16 1.07 23.19
CA VAL A 1 -19.11 0.16 24.35
C VAL A 1 -17.76 -0.54 24.35
N LYS A 2 -17.09 -0.69 25.51
CA LYS A 2 -15.77 -1.32 25.59
C LYS A 2 -15.87 -2.85 25.54
N CYS A 3 -15.00 -3.46 24.73
CA CYS A 3 -14.75 -4.89 24.65
C CYS A 3 -13.54 -5.27 25.52
N PHE A 4 -13.52 -6.49 26.06
CA PHE A 4 -12.40 -6.97 26.86
C PHE A 4 -11.19 -7.33 26.00
N ASP A 5 -11.43 -8.00 24.87
CA ASP A 5 -10.38 -8.48 23.97
C ASP A 5 -10.29 -7.60 22.70
N ILE A 6 -9.07 -7.39 22.22
CA ILE A 6 -8.79 -6.71 20.94
C ILE A 6 -8.95 -7.72 19.80
N GLY A 7 -9.59 -7.32 18.70
CA GLY A 7 -9.68 -8.12 17.46
C GLY A 7 -10.91 -9.02 17.33
N HIS A 8 -11.72 -9.13 18.40
CA HIS A 8 -12.98 -9.89 18.40
C HIS A 8 -14.22 -9.00 18.16
N GLU A 9 -14.06 -7.72 17.81
CA GLU A 9 -15.16 -6.76 17.69
C GLU A 9 -16.19 -7.20 16.64
N ARG A 10 -15.73 -7.68 15.47
CA ARG A 10 -16.61 -8.18 14.41
C ARG A 10 -17.40 -9.42 14.85
N GLU A 11 -16.76 -10.34 15.57
CA GLU A 11 -17.41 -11.53 16.10
C GLU A 11 -18.49 -11.16 17.13
N ILE A 12 -18.21 -10.17 17.97
CA ILE A 12 -19.16 -9.63 18.94
C ILE A 12 -20.39 -9.04 18.24
N ILE A 13 -20.22 -8.29 17.14
CA ILE A 13 -21.33 -7.77 16.35
C ILE A 13 -22.21 -8.90 15.82
N THR A 14 -21.62 -9.98 15.29
CA THR A 14 -22.38 -11.15 14.83
C THR A 14 -23.21 -11.76 15.96
N ARG A 15 -22.63 -11.91 17.15
CA ARG A 15 -23.35 -12.43 18.34
C ARG A 15 -24.48 -11.51 18.78
N LEU A 16 -24.29 -10.19 18.74
CA LEU A 16 -25.34 -9.21 19.03
C LEU A 16 -26.49 -9.32 18.00
N SER A 17 -26.19 -9.53 16.72
CA SER A 17 -27.19 -9.75 15.68
C SER A 17 -28.04 -10.99 15.96
N THR A 18 -27.40 -12.13 16.27
CA THR A 18 -28.11 -13.37 16.63
C THR A 18 -28.98 -13.19 17.87
N LYS A 19 -28.47 -12.47 18.90
CA LYS A 19 -29.25 -12.16 20.10
C LYS A 19 -30.46 -11.28 19.80
N TYR A 20 -30.31 -10.28 18.93
CA TYR A 20 -31.41 -9.42 18.48
C TYR A 20 -32.52 -10.26 17.82
N GLU A 21 -32.16 -11.19 16.94
CA GLU A 21 -33.12 -12.08 16.30
C GLU A 21 -33.85 -13.00 17.28
N GLN A 22 -33.15 -13.53 18.29
CA GLN A 22 -33.78 -14.33 19.34
C GLN A 22 -34.80 -13.51 20.14
N PHE A 23 -34.48 -12.26 20.46
CA PHE A 23 -35.38 -11.38 21.21
C PHE A 23 -36.59 -10.99 20.35
N ARG A 24 -36.37 -10.75 19.05
CA ARG A 24 -37.43 -10.52 18.07
C ARG A 24 -38.37 -11.71 17.97
N LYS A 25 -37.86 -12.95 17.90
CA LYS A 25 -38.66 -14.18 17.90
C LYS A 25 -39.49 -14.35 19.18
N LYS A 26 -38.98 -13.87 20.33
CA LYS A 26 -39.68 -13.89 21.62
C LYS A 26 -40.65 -12.71 21.83
N GLY A 27 -40.76 -11.78 20.87
CA GLY A 27 -41.60 -10.58 21.00
C GLY A 27 -41.08 -9.51 21.97
N ILE A 28 -39.82 -9.60 22.40
CA ILE A 28 -39.22 -8.66 23.36
C ILE A 28 -38.69 -7.43 22.61
N LYS A 29 -39.20 -6.24 22.94
CA LYS A 29 -38.72 -4.97 22.37
C LYS A 29 -37.38 -4.56 23.02
N THR A 30 -36.31 -4.52 22.25
CA THR A 30 -34.94 -4.20 22.74
C THR A 30 -34.60 -2.72 22.72
N GLY A 31 -35.19 -1.93 21.81
CA GLY A 31 -34.87 -0.50 21.65
C GLY A 31 -33.51 -0.22 20.97
N ILE A 32 -32.89 -1.25 20.39
CA ILE A 32 -31.66 -1.18 19.59
C ILE A 32 -32.02 -1.02 18.11
N LEU A 33 -31.26 -0.19 17.40
CA LEU A 33 -31.48 0.12 15.98
C LEU A 33 -30.41 -0.59 15.13
N SER A 34 -29.14 -0.28 15.38
CA SER A 34 -28.01 -0.83 14.63
C SER A 34 -26.79 -1.02 15.54
N ALA A 35 -25.82 -1.81 15.10
CA ALA A 35 -24.53 -1.95 15.76
C ALA A 35 -23.44 -2.23 14.72
N PHE A 36 -22.26 -1.66 14.91
CA PHE A 36 -21.13 -1.89 14.01
C PHE A 36 -19.80 -1.80 14.75
N ALA A 37 -18.78 -2.45 14.18
CA ALA A 37 -17.40 -2.39 14.61
C ALA A 37 -16.60 -1.62 13.56
N SER A 38 -15.76 -0.68 14.00
CA SER A 38 -14.83 0.04 13.12
C SER A 38 -13.46 -0.65 13.17
N ASP A 39 -12.85 -0.86 12.00
CA ASP A 39 -11.52 -1.48 11.91
C ASP A 39 -10.42 -0.62 12.56
N ASN A 40 -10.62 0.71 12.59
CA ASN A 40 -9.66 1.65 13.15
C ASN A 40 -9.76 1.76 14.68
N LEU A 41 -10.89 1.37 15.26
CA LEU A 41 -11.13 1.49 16.70
C LEU A 41 -11.09 0.12 17.37
N LYS A 42 -9.94 -0.18 17.98
CA LYS A 42 -9.71 -1.43 18.71
C LYS A 42 -10.41 -1.40 20.08
N SER A 43 -10.92 -2.55 20.50
CA SER A 43 -11.62 -2.77 21.77
C SER A 43 -12.90 -1.96 21.99
N TYR A 44 -13.49 -1.40 20.95
CA TYR A 44 -14.77 -0.71 21.06
C TYR A 44 -15.72 -1.04 19.92
N ILE A 45 -17.00 -1.10 20.26
CA ILE A 45 -18.10 -1.22 19.30
C ILE A 45 -19.05 -0.05 19.43
N TYR A 46 -19.68 0.33 18.32
CA TYR A 46 -20.73 1.34 18.28
C TYR A 46 -22.10 0.65 18.23
N ILE A 47 -23.03 1.14 19.05
CA ILE A 47 -24.40 0.64 19.12
C ILE A 47 -25.34 1.84 19.08
N GLU A 48 -26.23 1.84 18.12
CA GLU A 48 -27.31 2.81 17.99
C GLU A 48 -28.56 2.28 18.71
N GLY A 49 -29.15 3.11 19.56
CA GLY A 49 -30.34 2.74 20.32
C GLY A 49 -31.03 3.95 20.92
N LYS A 50 -32.29 3.78 21.30
CA LYS A 50 -33.13 4.88 21.81
C LYS A 50 -32.72 5.39 23.19
N SER A 51 -32.05 4.56 23.99
CA SER A 51 -31.63 4.90 25.34
C SER A 51 -30.42 4.08 25.77
N VAL A 52 -29.53 4.69 26.56
CA VAL A 52 -28.37 4.00 27.17
C VAL A 52 -28.81 2.81 28.02
N ASN A 53 -29.96 2.90 28.70
CA ASN A 53 -30.48 1.81 29.51
C ASN A 53 -30.94 0.61 28.67
N HIS A 54 -31.43 0.85 27.46
CA HIS A 54 -31.73 -0.22 26.50
C HIS A 54 -30.45 -0.91 26.04
N ILE A 55 -29.40 -0.13 25.73
CA ILE A 55 -28.10 -0.66 25.33
C ILE A 55 -27.49 -1.51 26.45
N LYS A 56 -27.44 -0.99 27.69
CA LYS A 56 -26.90 -1.71 28.85
C LYS A 56 -27.60 -3.06 29.04
N ARG A 57 -28.93 -3.07 29.06
CA ARG A 57 -29.72 -4.31 29.20
C ARG A 57 -29.49 -5.29 28.03
N PHE A 58 -29.37 -4.77 26.82
CA PHE A 58 -29.16 -5.60 25.63
C PHE A 58 -27.76 -6.24 25.59
N VAL A 59 -26.71 -5.54 26.03
CA VAL A 59 -25.34 -6.10 26.04
C VAL A 59 -25.08 -7.04 27.21
N THR A 60 -25.88 -6.96 28.29
CA THR A 60 -25.76 -7.88 29.44
C THR A 60 -25.84 -9.34 29.02
N GLY A 61 -24.91 -10.16 29.50
CA GLY A 61 -24.82 -11.60 29.19
C GLY A 61 -23.90 -11.94 28.00
N ILE A 62 -23.33 -10.95 27.31
CA ILE A 62 -22.25 -11.18 26.35
C ILE A 62 -20.91 -11.11 27.09
N ARG A 63 -20.16 -12.21 27.12
CA ARG A 63 -18.92 -12.34 27.92
C ARG A 63 -17.83 -11.34 27.53
N GLN A 64 -17.73 -10.99 26.26
CA GLN A 64 -16.67 -10.16 25.68
C GLN A 64 -16.92 -8.65 25.79
N ILE A 65 -18.07 -8.22 26.33
CA ILE A 65 -18.45 -6.81 26.44
C ILE A 65 -18.54 -6.41 27.91
N ASN A 66 -17.99 -5.24 28.24
CA ASN A 66 -18.22 -4.62 29.54
C ASN A 66 -19.48 -3.74 29.50
N ALA A 67 -20.61 -4.25 30.01
CA ALA A 67 -21.90 -3.56 30.06
C ALA A 67 -21.89 -2.24 30.87
N ASN A 68 -20.96 -2.08 31.82
CA ASN A 68 -20.87 -0.88 32.65
C ASN A 68 -20.11 0.26 31.95
N SER A 69 -19.33 -0.06 30.92
CA SER A 69 -18.44 0.88 30.22
C SER A 69 -19.09 1.60 29.02
N VAL A 70 -20.40 1.82 29.05
CA VAL A 70 -21.13 2.48 27.96
C VAL A 70 -20.92 3.99 28.05
N LYS A 71 -20.28 4.56 27.03
CA LYS A 71 -20.11 6.02 26.84
C LYS A 71 -20.98 6.49 25.67
N VAL A 72 -21.60 7.65 25.83
CA VAL A 72 -22.40 8.30 24.78
C VAL A 72 -21.46 9.09 23.88
N VAL A 73 -21.67 9.00 22.58
CA VAL A 73 -20.92 9.78 21.58
C VAL A 73 -21.63 11.13 21.40
N PRO A 74 -20.93 12.27 21.50
CA PRO A 74 -21.49 13.59 21.20
C PRO A 74 -22.02 13.68 19.76
N ALA A 75 -23.08 14.47 19.53
CA ALA A 75 -23.69 14.60 18.21
C ALA A 75 -22.72 15.16 17.14
N SER A 76 -21.79 16.04 17.55
CA SER A 76 -20.75 16.61 16.68
C SER A 76 -19.78 15.55 16.13
N GLU A 77 -19.52 14.50 16.90
CA GLU A 77 -18.54 13.46 16.58
C GLU A 77 -19.17 12.26 15.85
N MET A 78 -20.50 12.20 15.76
CA MET A 78 -21.22 11.09 15.15
C MET A 78 -20.79 10.85 13.69
N LEU A 79 -20.61 11.92 12.91
CA LEU A 79 -20.11 11.84 11.53
C LEU A 79 -18.65 11.38 11.47
N GLY A 80 -17.84 11.74 12.48
CA GLY A 80 -16.44 11.31 12.59
C GLY A 80 -16.29 9.79 12.69
N VAL A 81 -17.25 9.13 13.34
CA VAL A 81 -17.27 7.67 13.44
C VAL A 81 -17.36 7.03 12.05
N PHE A 82 -18.24 7.52 11.18
CA PHE A 82 -18.39 7.01 9.82
C PHE A 82 -17.24 7.45 8.91
N ARG A 83 -16.73 8.67 9.07
CA ARG A 83 -15.57 9.16 8.29
C ARG A 83 -14.33 8.32 8.55
N SER A 84 -14.04 7.94 9.78
CA SER A 84 -12.91 7.06 10.08
C SER A 84 -13.02 5.69 9.40
N ALA A 85 -14.23 5.13 9.31
CA ALA A 85 -14.49 3.91 8.56
C ALA A 85 -14.34 4.13 7.04
N GLN A 86 -14.80 5.27 6.54
CA GLN A 86 -14.65 5.65 5.13
C GLN A 86 -13.18 5.93 4.77
N GLU A 87 -12.41 6.50 5.68
CA GLU A 87 -10.98 6.79 5.50
C GLU A 87 -10.14 5.51 5.56
N ALA A 88 -10.50 4.55 6.41
CA ALA A 88 -9.96 3.19 6.36
C ALA A 88 -10.25 2.49 5.02
N ALA A 89 -11.41 2.77 4.41
CA ALA A 89 -11.77 2.28 3.08
C ALA A 89 -11.07 3.07 1.96
N LYS A 90 -10.94 4.40 2.09
CA LYS A 90 -10.29 5.30 1.13
C LYS A 90 -8.78 5.12 1.09
N GLY A 91 -8.11 4.90 2.22
CA GLY A 91 -6.69 4.56 2.27
C GLY A 91 -6.36 3.23 1.58
N ARG A 92 -7.37 2.39 1.30
CA ARG A 92 -7.25 1.18 0.46
C ARG A 92 -7.61 1.41 -1.02
N PHE A 93 -8.17 2.56 -1.36
CA PHE A 93 -8.76 2.85 -2.67
C PHE A 93 -8.51 4.29 -3.13
N VAL A 94 -7.32 4.83 -2.91
CA VAL A 94 -6.88 5.95 -3.74
C VAL A 94 -6.46 5.31 -5.08
N PRO A 95 -7.13 5.66 -6.21
CA PRO A 95 -6.72 5.16 -7.50
C PRO A 95 -5.30 5.66 -7.78
N LEU A 96 -4.36 4.76 -8.00
CA LEU A 96 -3.00 5.11 -8.36
C LEU A 96 -2.99 5.64 -9.78
N MET A 97 -2.30 6.74 -9.99
CA MET A 97 -2.20 7.34 -11.31
C MET A 97 -1.15 6.60 -12.15
N MET A 98 -1.39 6.51 -13.46
CA MET A 98 -0.38 6.02 -14.39
C MET A 98 0.86 6.91 -14.30
N GLY A 99 2.05 6.31 -14.25
CA GLY A 99 3.31 7.01 -14.10
C GLY A 99 3.71 7.33 -12.66
N GLU A 100 2.85 7.08 -11.66
CA GLU A 100 3.14 7.30 -10.25
C GLU A 100 4.25 6.35 -9.75
N TRP A 101 5.12 6.86 -8.89
CA TRP A 101 6.17 6.07 -8.24
C TRP A 101 5.61 5.28 -7.06
N VAL A 102 5.94 3.99 -7.00
CA VAL A 102 5.56 3.10 -5.91
C VAL A 102 6.77 2.28 -5.47
N ARG A 103 6.78 1.85 -4.21
CA ARG A 103 7.83 0.99 -3.66
C ARG A 103 7.27 -0.36 -3.28
N ILE A 104 7.96 -1.43 -3.65
CA ILE A 104 7.46 -2.80 -3.39
C ILE A 104 7.74 -3.18 -1.94
N LYS A 105 6.70 -3.51 -1.18
CA LYS A 105 6.79 -3.85 0.26
C LYS A 105 6.87 -5.35 0.51
N ARG A 106 6.14 -6.15 -0.26
CA ARG A 106 6.01 -7.60 -0.01
C ARG A 106 6.34 -8.41 -1.26
N HIS A 107 7.63 -8.61 -1.50
CA HIS A 107 8.11 -9.52 -2.54
C HIS A 107 9.49 -10.10 -2.18
N PRO A 108 9.76 -11.40 -2.37
CA PRO A 108 11.04 -12.00 -1.98
C PRO A 108 12.27 -11.41 -2.66
N VAL A 109 12.15 -11.06 -3.95
CA VAL A 109 13.26 -10.53 -4.78
C VAL A 109 13.25 -9.00 -4.82
N TYR A 110 12.15 -8.41 -5.30
CA TYR A 110 11.99 -6.96 -5.50
C TYR A 110 11.61 -6.14 -4.24
N SER A 111 11.83 -6.64 -3.01
CA SER A 111 11.51 -5.85 -1.81
C SER A 111 12.33 -4.57 -1.77
N ASN A 112 11.67 -3.45 -1.45
CA ASN A 112 12.19 -2.08 -1.40
C ASN A 112 12.63 -1.49 -2.73
N ASP A 113 12.40 -2.17 -3.87
CA ASP A 113 12.72 -1.58 -5.17
C ASP A 113 11.67 -0.53 -5.57
N LEU A 114 12.16 0.50 -6.28
CA LEU A 114 11.35 1.53 -6.90
C LEU A 114 10.71 0.99 -8.19
N ALA A 115 9.44 1.29 -8.37
CA ALA A 115 8.64 0.86 -9.51
C ALA A 115 7.73 1.99 -9.98
N GLN A 116 7.32 1.95 -11.24
CA GLN A 116 6.40 2.91 -11.82
C GLN A 116 5.07 2.24 -12.17
N VAL A 117 3.94 2.86 -11.81
CA VAL A 117 2.61 2.34 -12.12
C VAL A 117 2.36 2.46 -13.61
N VAL A 118 2.02 1.33 -14.25
CA VAL A 118 1.62 1.27 -15.66
C VAL A 118 0.11 1.32 -15.75
N GLU A 119 -0.55 0.41 -15.03
CA GLU A 119 -2.01 0.29 -15.06
C GLU A 119 -2.51 -0.15 -13.67
N SER A 120 -3.54 0.53 -13.17
CA SER A 120 -4.19 0.16 -11.91
C SER A 120 -5.46 -0.64 -12.20
N PHE A 121 -5.56 -1.85 -11.65
CA PHE A 121 -6.81 -2.61 -11.57
C PHE A 121 -7.41 -2.46 -10.16
N ASP A 122 -8.57 -3.09 -9.93
CA ASP A 122 -9.32 -2.98 -8.68
C ASP A 122 -8.51 -3.46 -7.46
N MET A 123 -7.91 -4.66 -7.57
CA MET A 123 -7.13 -5.31 -6.50
C MET A 123 -5.64 -5.47 -6.82
N ASP A 124 -5.30 -5.40 -8.11
CA ASP A 124 -3.96 -5.60 -8.65
C ASP A 124 -3.47 -4.33 -9.32
N VAL A 125 -2.17 -4.10 -9.30
CA VAL A 125 -1.52 -2.96 -9.93
C VAL A 125 -0.40 -3.52 -10.78
N GLU A 126 -0.41 -3.21 -12.06
CA GLU A 126 0.67 -3.54 -12.97
C GLU A 126 1.73 -2.44 -12.91
N VAL A 127 2.95 -2.84 -12.61
CA VAL A 127 4.07 -1.93 -12.43
C VAL A 127 5.22 -2.32 -13.34
N LYS A 128 6.00 -1.31 -13.73
CA LYS A 128 7.26 -1.39 -14.46
C LYS A 128 8.40 -1.31 -13.44
N ILE A 129 9.28 -2.31 -13.44
CA ILE A 129 10.40 -2.45 -12.47
C ILE A 129 11.69 -2.75 -13.23
N ARG A 130 12.85 -2.38 -12.66
CA ARG A 130 14.13 -2.89 -13.14
C ARG A 130 14.31 -4.38 -12.80
N PRO A 131 14.50 -5.25 -13.80
CA PRO A 131 14.71 -6.68 -13.58
C PRO A 131 15.90 -7.00 -12.67
N ARG A 132 15.79 -8.11 -11.93
CA ARG A 132 16.89 -8.71 -11.15
C ARG A 132 17.05 -10.16 -11.56
N ILE A 133 17.72 -10.39 -12.69
CA ILE A 133 17.84 -11.71 -13.32
C ILE A 133 19.26 -12.23 -13.12
N ASN A 134 19.39 -13.49 -12.76
CA ASN A 134 20.62 -14.24 -12.88
C ASN A 134 20.45 -15.25 -14.02
N TYR A 135 21.06 -14.97 -15.17
CA TYR A 135 20.92 -15.80 -16.37
C TYR A 135 21.52 -17.19 -16.17
N ASP A 136 22.54 -17.33 -15.33
CA ASP A 136 23.22 -18.60 -15.05
C ASP A 136 22.49 -19.45 -13.99
N GLU A 137 21.45 -18.92 -13.33
CA GLU A 137 20.66 -19.67 -12.34
C GLU A 137 19.66 -20.60 -13.02
N ASP A 138 19.49 -21.83 -12.50
CA ASP A 138 18.48 -22.78 -12.97
C ASP A 138 17.08 -22.14 -12.95
N PRO A 139 16.29 -22.22 -14.04
CA PRO A 139 14.92 -21.69 -14.10
C PRO A 139 14.02 -22.12 -12.93
N ARG A 140 14.18 -23.34 -12.40
CA ARG A 140 13.41 -23.87 -11.27
C ARG A 140 13.78 -23.19 -9.95
N GLU A 141 15.07 -22.92 -9.75
CA GLU A 141 15.56 -22.20 -8.58
C GLU A 141 15.14 -20.73 -8.63
N ALA A 142 15.27 -20.10 -9.80
CA ALA A 142 14.82 -18.73 -10.05
C ALA A 142 13.31 -18.59 -9.78
N HIS A 143 12.49 -19.51 -10.28
CA HIS A 143 11.05 -19.53 -10.02
C HIS A 143 10.75 -19.71 -8.52
N SER A 144 11.46 -20.62 -7.85
CA SER A 144 11.30 -20.83 -6.40
C SER A 144 11.65 -19.59 -5.56
N ALA A 145 12.63 -18.80 -6.00
CA ALA A 145 13.00 -17.54 -5.35
C ALA A 145 11.87 -16.50 -5.41
N LEU A 146 11.15 -16.38 -6.54
CA LEU A 146 10.02 -15.45 -6.70
C LEU A 146 8.88 -15.70 -5.71
N PHE A 147 8.70 -16.95 -5.27
CA PHE A 147 7.66 -17.35 -4.32
C PHE A 147 8.17 -17.57 -2.89
N GLY A 148 9.45 -17.24 -2.61
CA GLY A 148 10.04 -17.41 -1.29
C GLY A 148 10.15 -18.87 -0.85
N ARG A 149 10.15 -19.81 -1.81
CA ARG A 149 10.23 -21.26 -1.58
C ARG A 149 11.65 -21.80 -1.70
N ARG A 150 12.65 -20.94 -1.91
CA ARG A 150 14.04 -21.37 -2.09
C ARG A 150 14.60 -21.90 -0.78
N THR A 151 15.24 -23.06 -0.85
CA THR A 151 15.87 -23.76 0.28
C THR A 151 17.12 -23.05 0.78
N THR A 152 17.84 -22.34 -0.10
CA THR A 152 19.06 -21.60 0.20
C THR A 152 18.88 -20.09 0.03
N LYS A 153 19.46 -19.30 0.96
CA LYS A 153 19.49 -17.84 0.86
C LYS A 153 20.70 -17.40 0.03
N LYS A 154 20.58 -17.36 -1.29
CA LYS A 154 21.54 -16.69 -2.16
C LYS A 154 21.33 -15.16 -2.13
N PRO A 155 22.38 -14.34 -2.34
CA PRO A 155 22.22 -12.90 -2.44
C PRO A 155 21.26 -12.52 -3.57
N ARG A 156 20.60 -11.36 -3.42
CA ARG A 156 19.72 -10.82 -4.45
C ARG A 156 20.55 -10.43 -5.69
N PRO A 157 20.11 -10.78 -6.92
CA PRO A 157 20.80 -10.34 -8.13
C PRO A 157 20.84 -8.80 -8.23
N HIS A 158 21.86 -8.27 -8.90
CA HIS A 158 21.92 -6.85 -9.19
C HIS A 158 20.76 -6.47 -10.12
N ALA A 159 20.27 -5.23 -9.99
CA ALA A 159 19.27 -4.73 -10.92
C ALA A 159 19.99 -4.40 -12.24
N SER A 160 19.48 -4.92 -13.35
CA SER A 160 19.97 -4.65 -14.71
C SER A 160 18.78 -4.60 -15.68
N PHE A 161 18.97 -3.94 -16.82
CA PHE A 161 17.99 -4.03 -17.90
C PHE A 161 17.97 -5.44 -18.47
N PHE A 162 16.80 -5.89 -18.90
CA PHE A 162 16.66 -7.17 -19.56
C PHE A 162 17.19 -7.08 -20.99
N ASP A 163 18.22 -7.88 -21.28
CA ASP A 163 18.77 -8.03 -22.63
C ASP A 163 18.32 -9.38 -23.23
N PRO A 164 17.51 -9.38 -24.30
CA PRO A 164 17.05 -10.61 -24.94
C PRO A 164 18.21 -11.48 -25.43
N ILE A 165 19.24 -10.87 -26.03
CA ILE A 165 20.40 -11.58 -26.57
C ILE A 165 21.20 -12.28 -25.47
N GLU A 166 21.42 -11.61 -24.33
CA GLU A 166 22.12 -12.22 -23.18
C GLU A 166 21.32 -13.39 -22.61
N SER A 167 19.99 -13.23 -22.54
CA SER A 167 19.10 -14.27 -22.04
C SER A 167 19.08 -15.53 -22.92
N GLU A 168 19.20 -15.39 -24.23
CA GLU A 168 19.31 -16.52 -25.17
C GLU A 168 20.67 -17.22 -25.07
N ASN A 169 21.75 -16.44 -24.95
CA ASN A 169 23.12 -16.96 -24.93
C ASN A 169 23.48 -17.67 -23.61
N ARG A 170 23.07 -17.09 -22.47
CA ARG A 170 23.44 -17.61 -21.12
C ARG A 170 22.32 -18.39 -20.46
N GLY A 171 21.07 -18.04 -20.77
CA GLY A 171 19.90 -18.48 -20.02
C GLY A 171 19.42 -19.91 -20.26
N GLY A 172 20.16 -20.71 -21.04
CA GLY A 172 20.04 -22.16 -21.22
C GLY A 172 18.64 -22.74 -20.96
N GLN A 173 17.86 -22.92 -22.03
CA GLN A 173 16.43 -23.29 -22.03
C GLN A 173 15.48 -22.17 -21.58
N GLY A 174 15.19 -21.29 -22.53
CA GLY A 174 14.11 -20.30 -22.45
C GLY A 174 14.24 -19.34 -23.60
N ALA A 175 13.85 -19.75 -24.81
CA ALA A 175 13.79 -18.84 -25.94
C ALA A 175 12.91 -17.65 -25.55
N VAL A 176 13.37 -16.44 -25.84
CA VAL A 176 12.56 -15.25 -25.63
C VAL A 176 11.39 -15.33 -26.60
N GLU A 177 10.19 -15.50 -26.07
CA GLU A 177 8.99 -15.56 -26.89
C GLU A 177 8.37 -14.17 -26.98
N ARG A 178 8.16 -13.66 -28.20
CA ARG A 178 7.42 -12.41 -28.39
C ARG A 178 5.93 -12.67 -28.34
N VAL A 179 5.31 -12.31 -27.22
CA VAL A 179 3.89 -12.53 -26.98
C VAL A 179 3.13 -11.21 -27.02
N ARG A 180 1.97 -11.21 -27.67
CA ARG A 180 1.05 -10.06 -27.69
C ARG A 180 0.21 -10.05 -26.43
N TYR A 181 0.23 -8.93 -25.71
CA TYR A 181 -0.65 -8.67 -24.58
C TYR A 181 -1.56 -7.48 -24.89
N ARG A 182 -2.76 -7.54 -24.32
CA ARG A 182 -3.69 -6.43 -24.32
C ARG A 182 -3.41 -5.56 -23.09
N THR A 183 -2.99 -4.33 -23.33
CA THR A 183 -2.87 -3.27 -22.31
C THR A 183 -4.01 -2.27 -22.51
N ALA A 184 -4.33 -1.44 -21.51
CA ALA A 184 -5.31 -0.37 -21.65
C ALA A 184 -4.99 0.60 -22.81
N THR A 185 -3.72 0.90 -23.04
CA THR A 185 -3.28 1.85 -24.08
C THR A 185 -3.24 1.23 -25.47
N ASN A 186 -2.78 -0.03 -25.58
CA ASN A 186 -2.55 -0.70 -26.85
C ASN A 186 -3.02 -2.17 -26.81
N PRO A 187 -3.99 -2.57 -27.65
CA PRO A 187 -4.51 -3.94 -27.68
C PRO A 187 -3.53 -5.00 -28.22
N ASN A 188 -2.51 -4.58 -28.97
CA ASN A 188 -1.55 -5.44 -29.67
C ASN A 188 -0.10 -5.17 -29.22
N GLU A 189 0.07 -4.85 -27.94
CA GLU A 189 1.40 -4.54 -27.41
C GLU A 189 2.25 -5.80 -27.29
N ILE A 190 3.49 -5.75 -27.78
CA ILE A 190 4.40 -6.89 -27.83
C ILE A 190 5.32 -6.85 -26.61
N PHE A 191 5.39 -7.97 -25.90
CA PHE A 191 6.32 -8.18 -24.79
C PHE A 191 7.22 -9.38 -25.10
N ASP A 192 8.44 -9.29 -24.62
CA ASP A 192 9.39 -10.39 -24.56
C ASP A 192 9.09 -11.24 -23.32
N GLN A 193 8.72 -12.51 -23.50
CA GLN A 193 8.44 -13.43 -22.42
C GLN A 193 9.68 -14.29 -22.14
N TYR A 194 10.16 -14.23 -20.91
CA TYR A 194 11.30 -15.02 -20.44
C TYR A 194 11.00 -15.56 -19.04
N ARG A 195 11.15 -16.88 -18.83
CA ARG A 195 10.85 -17.57 -17.54
C ARG A 195 9.48 -17.24 -16.94
N ASN A 196 8.45 -17.14 -17.77
CA ASN A 196 7.07 -16.74 -17.40
C ASN A 196 6.93 -15.31 -16.85
N GLU A 197 7.94 -14.47 -17.03
CA GLU A 197 7.88 -13.04 -16.75
C GLU A 197 7.85 -12.25 -18.07
N ARG A 198 7.26 -11.06 -18.04
CA ARG A 198 7.06 -10.21 -19.22
C ARG A 198 8.00 -9.03 -19.18
N TYR A 199 8.72 -8.82 -20.27
CA TYR A 199 9.71 -7.78 -20.42
C TYR A 199 9.38 -6.89 -21.61
N LYS A 200 9.64 -5.60 -21.48
CA LYS A 200 9.54 -4.62 -22.58
C LYS A 200 10.47 -3.45 -22.30
N ASP A 201 11.18 -3.01 -23.33
CA ASP A 201 12.17 -1.91 -23.27
C ASP A 201 13.24 -2.14 -22.18
N GLY A 202 13.55 -3.41 -21.88
CA GLY A 202 14.48 -3.81 -20.81
C GLY A 202 13.90 -3.80 -19.39
N TYR A 203 12.61 -3.48 -19.21
CA TYR A 203 11.95 -3.48 -17.90
C TYR A 203 11.05 -4.68 -17.70
N LEU A 204 10.86 -5.08 -16.44
CA LEU A 204 9.92 -6.12 -16.03
C LEU A 204 8.52 -5.52 -15.82
N TYR A 205 7.50 -6.13 -16.42
CA TYR A 205 6.10 -5.78 -16.25
C TYR A 205 5.38 -6.86 -15.44
N ARG A 206 5.10 -6.55 -14.18
CA ARG A 206 4.53 -7.53 -13.23
C ARG A 206 3.39 -6.93 -12.44
N ARG A 207 2.38 -7.77 -12.16
CA ARG A 207 1.22 -7.41 -11.35
C ARG A 207 1.49 -7.70 -9.88
N PHE A 208 1.22 -6.72 -9.04
CA PHE A 208 1.29 -6.82 -7.58
C PHE A 208 -0.06 -6.54 -6.97
N LYS A 209 -0.37 -7.19 -5.85
CA LYS A 209 -1.52 -6.82 -5.02
C LYS A 209 -1.29 -5.40 -4.48
N ARG A 210 -2.32 -4.56 -4.45
CA ARG A 210 -2.20 -3.19 -3.92
C ARG A 210 -1.57 -3.14 -2.52
N ASN A 211 -1.96 -4.06 -1.64
CA ASN A 211 -1.41 -4.16 -0.26
C ASN A 211 0.08 -4.58 -0.18
N ALA A 212 0.66 -5.02 -1.29
CA ALA A 212 2.08 -5.35 -1.42
C ALA A 212 2.92 -4.15 -1.88
N LEU A 213 2.29 -3.01 -2.19
CA LEU A 213 2.93 -1.77 -2.60
C LEU A 213 2.82 -0.71 -1.50
N LEU A 214 3.81 0.18 -1.47
CA LEU A 214 3.84 1.43 -0.73
C LEU A 214 3.62 2.55 -1.74
N THR A 215 2.76 3.52 -1.40
CA THR A 215 2.22 4.54 -2.31
C THR A 215 2.20 5.91 -1.62
N GLY A 216 2.17 7.00 -2.38
CA GLY A 216 2.13 8.36 -1.82
C GLY A 216 3.46 8.82 -1.20
N ASP A 217 3.36 9.66 -0.16
CA ASP A 217 4.50 10.37 0.44
C ASP A 217 5.58 9.44 1.04
N ASP A 218 5.21 8.21 1.40
CA ASP A 218 6.14 7.23 2.00
C ASP A 218 7.15 6.65 0.98
N VAL A 219 6.93 6.82 -0.33
CA VAL A 219 7.79 6.22 -1.38
C VAL A 219 9.16 6.86 -1.46
N GLN A 220 9.21 8.19 -1.29
CA GLN A 220 10.41 9.05 -1.31
C GLN A 220 11.48 8.57 -2.31
N PRO A 221 11.24 8.71 -3.63
CA PRO A 221 12.20 8.27 -4.63
C PRO A 221 13.44 9.17 -4.62
N SER A 222 14.64 8.56 -4.59
CA SER A 222 15.89 9.31 -4.67
C SER A 222 16.29 9.64 -6.11
N ILE A 223 17.03 10.73 -6.32
CA ILE A 223 17.53 11.12 -7.66
C ILE A 223 18.37 10.00 -8.27
N THR A 224 19.20 9.34 -7.45
CA THR A 224 20.02 8.19 -7.87
C THR A 224 19.15 7.04 -8.34
N GLU A 225 18.11 6.65 -7.58
CA GLU A 225 17.19 5.59 -7.98
C GLU A 225 16.45 5.92 -9.27
N ILE A 226 16.00 7.18 -9.44
CA ILE A 226 15.30 7.60 -10.67
C ILE A 226 16.26 7.58 -11.86
N SER A 227 17.50 8.06 -11.69
CA SER A 227 18.51 8.05 -12.75
C SER A 227 18.88 6.62 -13.17
N GLU A 228 19.05 5.72 -12.20
CA GLU A 228 19.29 4.29 -12.46
C GLU A 228 18.08 3.61 -13.08
N PHE A 229 16.87 3.99 -12.67
CA PHE A 229 15.63 3.49 -13.23
C PHE A 229 15.52 3.85 -14.71
N LEU A 230 15.78 5.11 -15.06
CA LEU A 230 15.69 5.61 -16.43
C LEU A 230 16.83 5.11 -17.33
N GLY A 231 18.03 4.91 -16.79
CA GLY A 231 19.19 4.46 -17.56
C GLY A 231 19.47 5.36 -18.77
N SER A 232 19.58 4.78 -19.97
CA SER A 232 19.78 5.54 -21.22
C SER A 232 18.59 6.43 -21.60
N ALA A 233 17.39 6.13 -21.10
CA ALA A 233 16.19 6.96 -21.33
C ALA A 233 16.24 8.29 -20.54
N ALA A 234 17.16 8.43 -19.58
CA ALA A 234 17.39 9.68 -18.87
C ALA A 234 17.85 10.83 -19.80
N ALA A 235 18.49 10.49 -20.92
CA ALA A 235 18.93 11.47 -21.92
C ALA A 235 17.80 11.97 -22.84
N GLY A 236 16.67 11.27 -22.88
CA GLY A 236 15.48 11.68 -23.63
C GLY A 236 14.67 12.77 -22.90
N GLY A 237 13.84 13.51 -23.64
CA GLY A 237 13.07 14.63 -23.09
C GLY A 237 12.14 14.23 -21.92
N GLU A 238 11.53 13.04 -21.97
CA GLU A 238 10.70 12.53 -20.88
C GLU A 238 11.50 12.20 -19.62
N GLY A 239 12.73 11.67 -19.79
CA GLY A 239 13.63 11.36 -18.69
C GLY A 239 14.12 12.61 -17.96
N GLN A 240 14.44 13.67 -18.70
CA GLN A 240 14.82 14.96 -18.11
C GLN A 240 13.67 15.60 -17.33
N ALA A 241 12.44 15.53 -17.85
CA ALA A 241 11.26 16.06 -17.17
C ALA A 241 10.98 15.33 -15.84
N LEU A 242 11.11 14.00 -15.82
CA LEU A 242 10.92 13.18 -14.61
C LEU A 242 12.01 13.46 -13.57
N LEU A 243 13.27 13.61 -14.00
CA LEU A 243 14.38 13.95 -13.11
C LEU A 243 14.21 15.37 -12.52
N ALA A 244 13.76 16.33 -13.34
CA ALA A 244 13.45 17.69 -12.90
C ALA A 244 12.26 17.74 -11.93
N ALA A 245 11.20 16.97 -12.19
CA ALA A 245 10.04 16.88 -11.29
C ALA A 245 10.41 16.28 -9.93
N ALA A 246 11.26 15.25 -9.93
CA ALA A 246 11.76 14.66 -8.68
C ALA A 246 12.65 15.62 -7.90
N ALA A 247 13.56 16.34 -8.58
CA ALA A 247 14.38 17.38 -7.96
C ALA A 247 13.51 18.50 -7.36
N ALA A 248 12.47 18.94 -8.07
CA ALA A 248 11.55 19.97 -7.58
C ALA A 248 10.75 19.51 -6.34
N SER A 249 10.33 18.24 -6.29
CA SER A 249 9.62 17.68 -5.13
C SER A 249 10.50 17.63 -3.87
N MET A 250 11.82 17.43 -4.02
CA MET A 250 12.76 17.53 -2.90
C MET A 250 12.95 18.97 -2.39
N VAL A 251 12.88 19.97 -3.26
CA VAL A 251 12.96 21.38 -2.85
C VAL A 251 11.75 21.79 -2.02
N VAL A 252 10.55 21.30 -2.34
CA VAL A 252 9.33 21.60 -1.57
C VAL A 252 9.36 21.02 -0.16
N THR A 253 10.01 19.86 0.03
CA THR A 253 10.19 19.24 1.35
C THR A 253 11.32 19.87 2.17
N GLY A 254 12.23 20.62 1.54
CA GLY A 254 13.37 21.29 2.18
C GLY A 254 13.15 22.72 2.70
N VAL A 255 12.01 23.36 2.41
CA VAL A 255 11.80 24.79 2.76
C VAL A 255 11.23 25.03 4.18
N ASN A 256 10.84 23.99 4.91
CA ASN A 256 10.37 24.13 6.31
C ASN A 256 11.46 23.93 7.38
N GLY A 257 12.74 24.04 7.02
CA GLY A 257 13.87 23.81 7.93
C GLY A 257 14.85 24.98 8.01
N ARG A 258 14.58 25.92 8.92
CA ARG A 258 15.53 26.86 9.57
C ARG A 258 16.40 27.77 8.68
N SER A 259 16.06 29.06 8.69
CA SER A 259 17.03 30.15 8.63
C SER A 259 16.75 31.17 9.73
N GLU A 260 17.07 30.81 10.98
CA GLU A 260 17.37 31.82 11.99
C GLU A 260 18.70 32.45 11.60
N THR A 261 18.64 33.62 10.97
CA THR A 261 19.80 34.50 10.82
C THR A 261 19.96 35.22 12.15
N SER A 262 20.87 34.71 13.00
CA SER A 262 21.37 35.45 14.16
C SER A 262 22.10 36.69 13.65
N SER A 263 21.46 37.85 13.80
CA SER A 263 22.09 39.14 13.62
C SER A 263 22.89 39.45 14.89
N ASP A 264 24.20 39.26 14.80
CA ASP A 264 25.17 39.76 15.76
C ASP A 264 25.10 41.30 15.81
N LEU A 265 24.39 41.84 16.81
CA LEU A 265 24.48 43.25 17.18
C LEU A 265 25.71 43.43 18.07
N SER A 266 26.86 43.75 17.46
CA SER A 266 28.00 44.30 18.18
C SER A 266 27.69 45.74 18.60
N CYS A 267 27.62 45.99 19.90
CA CYS A 267 27.51 47.34 20.47
C CYS A 267 28.93 47.92 20.66
N PRO A 268 29.31 49.06 20.05
CA PRO A 268 30.58 49.69 20.35
C PRO A 268 30.44 50.55 21.62
N LYS A 269 31.23 50.19 22.63
CA LYS A 269 31.56 51.09 23.75
C LYS A 269 32.27 52.32 23.19
N THR A 270 31.74 53.50 23.44
CA THR A 270 32.51 54.74 23.36
C THR A 270 32.70 55.27 24.78
N PHE A 271 33.98 55.50 25.08
CA PHE A 271 34.48 56.31 26.17
C PHE A 271 34.27 57.78 25.78
N ASP A 272 33.56 58.53 26.63
CA ASP A 272 33.99 59.79 27.27
C ASP A 272 32.86 60.32 28.17
#